data_AF-A0A0S7BTN8-F1
#
_entry.id   AF-A0A0S7BTN8-F1
#
_cell.length_a   1.000
_cell.length_b   1.000
_cell.length_c   1.000
_cell.angle_alpha   90.00
_cell.angle_beta   90.00
_cell.angle_gamma   90.00
#
_symmetry.space_group_name_H-M   'P 1'
#
loop_
_entity.id
_entity.type
_entity.pdbx_description
1 polymer ?
#
loop_
_entity_poly.entity_id
_entity_poly.type
_entity_poly.pdbx_seq_one_letter_code
_entity_poly.pdbx_strand_id
1 'polypeptide(L)'
;MSKMADYRIQLRELPDWDAYLLAQSGLPGPRGNLELAQAAALEGEKKLFLRYLQYTPEIAPVNSPFEFLAFCGVLGLGRLTAEGSDEFLKLIRSAASDPRWRIREAVAMAMQLLGDADMEKLITELIQWSEGNLYEKRAAAAAICEPRLLMKPQYAIAALHILERITESVETEKNRKNEAFIALRKGLGYCWSVAVAALPDKGKKCMERWFSSVDKDIRWIMRENLKKNRLMRMDSNWTDFWFHSLQ
;
A
#
# COMPACT_ATOMS: atom_id res chain seq x y z
N MET A 1 -26.13 -9.87 -7.59
CA MET A 1 -24.98 -9.13 -8.19
C MET A 1 -24.10 -8.65 -7.06
N SER A 2 -22.78 -8.50 -7.28
CA SER A 2 -21.92 -7.88 -6.26
C SER A 2 -22.19 -6.38 -6.22
N LYS A 3 -22.00 -5.74 -5.07
CA LYS A 3 -22.21 -4.29 -4.91
C LYS A 3 -21.34 -3.48 -5.88
N MET A 4 -20.13 -3.96 -6.18
CA MET A 4 -19.26 -3.41 -7.22
C MET A 4 -19.90 -3.47 -8.62
N ALA A 5 -20.59 -4.56 -8.99
CA ALA A 5 -21.25 -4.67 -10.29
C ALA A 5 -22.38 -3.64 -10.42
N ASP A 6 -23.17 -3.45 -9.35
CA ASP A 6 -24.23 -2.44 -9.31
C ASP A 6 -23.66 -1.01 -9.47
N TYR A 7 -22.52 -0.72 -8.82
CA TYR A 7 -21.82 0.56 -9.00
C TYR A 7 -21.37 0.79 -10.44
N ARG A 8 -20.83 -0.23 -11.11
CA ARG A 8 -20.41 -0.10 -12.52
C ARG A 8 -21.59 0.20 -13.45
N ILE A 9 -22.74 -0.44 -13.22
CA ILE A 9 -23.97 -0.16 -13.98
C ILE A 9 -24.39 1.30 -13.79
N GLN A 10 -24.46 1.76 -12.54
CA GLN A 10 -24.86 3.13 -12.24
C GLN A 10 -23.91 4.17 -12.83
N LEU A 11 -22.58 3.94 -12.77
CA LEU A 11 -21.61 4.86 -13.36
C LEU A 11 -21.74 4.97 -14.89
N ARG A 12 -22.08 3.88 -15.60
CA ARG A 12 -22.29 3.92 -17.06
C ARG A 12 -23.53 4.70 -17.48
N GLU A 13 -24.55 4.74 -16.62
CA GLU A 13 -25.81 5.44 -16.88
C GLU A 13 -25.74 6.93 -16.55
N LEU A 14 -24.74 7.34 -15.75
CA LEU A 14 -24.59 8.72 -15.31
C LEU A 14 -23.73 9.54 -16.29
N PRO A 15 -24.21 10.73 -16.72
CA PRO A 15 -23.41 11.64 -17.56
C PRO A 15 -22.29 12.35 -16.79
N ASP A 16 -22.42 12.47 -15.46
CA ASP A 16 -21.42 13.01 -14.55
C ASP A 16 -21.39 12.18 -13.25
N TRP A 17 -20.18 11.87 -12.79
CA TRP A 17 -19.95 10.95 -11.67
C TRP A 17 -19.74 11.68 -10.36
N ASP A 18 -19.35 12.96 -10.38
CA ASP A 18 -18.79 13.64 -9.20
C ASP A 18 -19.79 13.65 -8.03
N ALA A 19 -21.02 14.10 -8.28
CA ALA A 19 -22.07 14.14 -7.25
C ALA A 19 -22.35 12.74 -6.67
N TYR A 20 -22.38 11.73 -7.52
CA TYR A 20 -22.63 10.35 -7.13
C TYR A 20 -21.49 9.76 -6.30
N LEU A 21 -20.24 9.90 -6.78
CA LEU A 21 -19.04 9.44 -6.08
C LEU A 21 -18.88 10.11 -4.72
N LEU A 22 -19.14 11.42 -4.62
CA LEU A 22 -19.08 12.16 -3.36
C LEU A 22 -20.14 11.66 -2.37
N ALA A 23 -21.39 11.52 -2.81
CA ALA A 23 -22.50 11.07 -1.98
C ALA A 23 -22.29 9.63 -1.46
N GLN A 24 -21.68 8.77 -2.27
CA GLN A 24 -21.44 7.35 -1.94
C GLN A 24 -20.02 7.07 -1.43
N SER A 25 -19.20 8.10 -1.22
CA SER A 25 -17.78 7.99 -0.83
C SER A 25 -17.57 7.36 0.54
N GLY A 26 -18.55 7.49 1.44
CA GLY A 26 -18.40 7.18 2.86
C GLY A 26 -17.60 8.22 3.66
N LEU A 27 -17.24 9.36 3.05
CA LEU A 27 -16.50 10.45 3.68
C LEU A 27 -17.44 11.61 4.08
N PRO A 28 -17.20 12.29 5.22
CA PRO A 28 -16.03 12.26 6.12
C PRO A 28 -16.00 11.11 7.17
N GLY A 29 -16.56 9.94 6.88
CA GLY A 29 -16.49 8.76 7.75
C GLY A 29 -15.12 8.07 7.81
N PRO A 30 -14.95 7.13 8.76
CA PRO A 30 -13.68 6.44 9.00
C PRO A 30 -13.27 5.50 7.87
N ARG A 31 -14.20 5.13 6.96
CA ARG A 31 -13.95 4.18 5.88
C ARG A 31 -14.46 4.75 4.56
N GLY A 32 -13.54 4.89 3.59
CA GLY A 32 -13.91 5.18 2.22
C GLY A 32 -14.52 3.96 1.53
N ASN A 33 -15.36 4.19 0.53
CA ASN A 33 -16.03 3.14 -0.22
C ASN A 33 -15.11 2.53 -1.30
N LEU A 34 -14.32 1.52 -0.90
CA LEU A 34 -13.33 0.89 -1.79
C LEU A 34 -13.98 0.16 -2.99
N GLU A 35 -15.16 -0.44 -2.80
CA GLU A 35 -15.90 -1.10 -3.89
C GLU A 35 -16.29 -0.09 -4.98
N LEU A 36 -16.72 1.11 -4.58
CA LEU A 36 -17.04 2.19 -5.50
C LEU A 36 -15.78 2.75 -6.18
N ALA A 37 -14.69 2.92 -5.45
CA ALA A 37 -13.43 3.38 -6.04
C ALA A 37 -12.91 2.40 -7.11
N GLN A 38 -13.01 1.09 -6.85
CA GLN A 38 -12.68 0.06 -7.85
C GLN A 38 -13.61 0.11 -9.06
N ALA A 39 -14.92 0.27 -8.84
CA ALA A 39 -15.88 0.44 -9.95
C ALA A 39 -15.53 1.67 -10.80
N ALA A 40 -15.23 2.81 -10.18
CA ALA A 40 -14.82 4.03 -10.86
C ALA A 40 -13.50 3.85 -11.64
N ALA A 41 -12.52 3.14 -11.07
CA ALA A 41 -11.27 2.84 -11.75
C ALA A 41 -11.46 1.96 -13.00
N LEU A 42 -12.40 1.00 -12.95
CA LEU A 42 -12.72 0.10 -14.06
C LEU A 42 -13.48 0.79 -15.20
N GLU A 43 -14.38 1.71 -14.87
CA GLU A 43 -15.23 2.37 -15.88
C GLU A 43 -14.61 3.67 -16.41
N GLY A 44 -13.79 4.36 -15.62
CA GLY A 44 -13.36 5.72 -15.93
C GLY A 44 -12.30 5.77 -17.04
N GLU A 45 -12.05 6.96 -17.56
CA GLU A 45 -11.03 7.17 -18.59
C GLU A 45 -9.90 8.08 -18.11
N LYS A 46 -8.78 8.07 -18.85
CA LYS A 46 -7.59 8.90 -18.57
C LYS A 46 -7.95 10.36 -18.23
N LYS A 47 -8.79 11.01 -19.04
CA LYS A 47 -9.16 12.42 -18.86
C LYS A 47 -9.85 12.66 -17.51
N LEU A 48 -10.70 11.74 -17.08
CA LEU A 48 -11.40 11.80 -15.81
C LEU A 48 -10.41 11.67 -14.64
N PHE A 49 -9.52 10.67 -14.69
CA PHE A 49 -8.55 10.44 -13.62
C PHE A 49 -7.56 11.60 -13.46
N LEU A 50 -7.08 12.17 -14.57
CA LEU A 50 -6.21 13.35 -14.55
C LEU A 50 -6.93 14.59 -14.00
N ARG A 51 -8.23 14.76 -14.29
CA ARG A 51 -9.07 15.80 -13.65
C ARG A 51 -9.16 15.56 -12.14
N TYR A 52 -9.37 14.33 -11.71
CA TYR A 52 -9.47 13.98 -10.30
C TYR A 52 -8.17 14.20 -9.52
N LEU A 53 -7.00 14.07 -10.15
CA LEU A 53 -5.74 14.44 -9.52
C LEU A 53 -5.61 15.94 -9.22
N GLN A 54 -6.44 16.80 -9.82
CA GLN A 54 -6.45 18.24 -9.51
C GLN A 54 -7.06 18.55 -8.13
N TYR A 55 -7.72 17.59 -7.47
CA TYR A 55 -8.14 17.72 -6.08
C TYR A 55 -6.93 17.52 -5.15
N THR A 56 -6.07 18.54 -5.09
CA THR A 56 -4.88 18.59 -4.24
C THR A 56 -5.23 18.63 -2.75
N PRO A 57 -4.27 18.42 -1.82
CA PRO A 57 -4.53 18.53 -0.38
C PRO A 57 -5.13 19.87 0.06
N GLU A 58 -4.85 20.96 -0.65
CA GLU A 58 -5.38 22.30 -0.36
C GLU A 58 -6.87 22.42 -0.76
N ILE A 59 -7.26 21.76 -1.84
CA ILE A 59 -8.65 21.77 -2.36
C ILE A 59 -9.50 20.70 -1.66
N ALA A 60 -8.91 19.53 -1.41
CA ALA A 60 -9.53 18.36 -0.84
C ALA A 60 -8.68 17.85 0.33
N PRO A 61 -8.71 18.54 1.49
CA PRO A 61 -7.91 18.18 2.67
C PRO A 61 -8.35 16.85 3.27
N VAL A 62 -7.57 16.37 4.25
CA VAL A 62 -7.82 15.09 4.94
C VAL A 62 -9.27 15.02 5.45
N ASN A 63 -9.94 13.90 5.15
CA ASN A 63 -11.34 13.61 5.45
C ASN A 63 -12.37 14.42 4.64
N SER A 64 -11.97 15.27 3.71
CA SER A 64 -12.90 15.88 2.75
C SER A 64 -13.50 14.80 1.84
N PRO A 65 -14.81 14.82 1.54
CA PRO A 65 -15.39 13.92 0.54
C PRO A 65 -14.69 14.01 -0.82
N PHE A 66 -14.17 15.19 -1.19
CA PHE A 66 -13.44 15.40 -2.43
C PHE A 66 -12.10 14.64 -2.48
N GLU A 67 -11.53 14.23 -1.34
CA GLU A 67 -10.33 13.37 -1.35
C GLU A 67 -10.63 11.99 -1.97
N PHE A 68 -11.90 11.58 -1.96
CA PHE A 68 -12.35 10.35 -2.62
C PHE A 68 -12.23 10.44 -4.15
N LEU A 69 -12.43 11.62 -4.74
CA LEU A 69 -12.22 11.81 -6.18
C LEU A 69 -10.74 11.65 -6.51
N ALA A 70 -9.85 12.33 -5.77
CA ALA A 70 -8.40 12.16 -5.91
C ALA A 70 -7.96 10.69 -5.72
N PHE A 71 -8.54 9.98 -4.75
CA PHE A 71 -8.33 8.55 -4.55
C PHE A 71 -8.71 7.74 -5.80
N CYS A 72 -9.89 7.99 -6.37
CA CYS A 72 -10.34 7.34 -7.60
C CYS A 72 -9.42 7.66 -8.79
N GLY A 73 -8.89 8.89 -8.85
CA GLY A 73 -7.91 9.31 -9.85
C GLY A 73 -6.63 8.47 -9.80
N VAL A 74 -6.01 8.35 -8.62
CA VAL A 74 -4.79 7.54 -8.45
C VAL A 74 -5.03 6.07 -8.76
N LEU A 75 -6.13 5.49 -8.24
CA LEU A 75 -6.45 4.08 -8.49
C LEU A 75 -6.74 3.81 -9.98
N GLY A 76 -7.45 4.72 -10.64
CA GLY A 76 -7.73 4.66 -12.08
C GLY A 76 -6.47 4.74 -12.93
N LEU A 77 -5.50 5.59 -12.57
CA LEU A 77 -4.19 5.60 -13.23
C LEU A 77 -3.44 4.29 -13.03
N GLY A 78 -3.52 3.68 -11.83
CA GLY A 78 -2.97 2.34 -11.58
C GLY A 78 -3.55 1.28 -12.52
N ARG A 79 -4.87 1.31 -12.74
CA ARG A 79 -5.54 0.43 -13.69
C ARG A 79 -5.03 0.65 -15.12
N LEU A 80 -4.94 1.89 -15.58
CA LEU A 80 -4.42 2.19 -16.93
C LEU A 80 -2.95 1.78 -17.10
N THR A 81 -2.16 1.87 -16.03
CA THR A 81 -0.78 1.36 -16.02
C THR A 81 -0.73 -0.16 -16.10
N ALA A 82 -1.61 -0.86 -15.38
CA ALA A 82 -1.73 -2.32 -15.48
C ALA A 82 -2.17 -2.78 -16.88
N GLU A 83 -2.92 -1.96 -17.62
CA GLU A 83 -3.31 -2.21 -19.01
C GLU A 83 -2.20 -1.89 -20.03
N GLY A 84 -1.02 -1.45 -19.58
CA GLY A 84 0.18 -1.27 -20.41
C GLY A 84 0.65 0.18 -20.57
N SER A 85 0.02 1.17 -19.92
CA SER A 85 0.45 2.57 -20.03
C SER A 85 1.41 3.02 -18.92
N ASP A 86 2.70 3.08 -19.25
CA ASP A 86 3.75 3.46 -18.30
C ASP A 86 3.82 4.96 -18.02
N GLU A 87 3.08 5.76 -18.79
CA GLU A 87 3.11 7.21 -18.70
C GLU A 87 2.71 7.73 -17.31
N PHE A 88 1.91 6.95 -16.56
CA PHE A 88 1.38 7.36 -15.26
C PHE A 88 2.23 6.94 -14.07
N LEU A 89 3.24 6.06 -14.23
CA LEU A 89 4.06 5.57 -13.12
C LEU A 89 4.70 6.72 -12.33
N LYS A 90 5.17 7.76 -13.02
CA LYS A 90 5.73 8.95 -12.37
C LYS A 90 4.69 9.70 -11.53
N LEU A 91 3.46 9.84 -12.03
CA LEU A 91 2.38 10.50 -11.30
C LEU A 91 1.95 9.70 -10.07
N ILE A 92 1.84 8.38 -10.21
CA ILE A 92 1.52 7.47 -9.10
C ILE A 92 2.62 7.52 -8.04
N ARG A 93 3.90 7.52 -8.46
CA ARG A 93 5.04 7.66 -7.55
C ARG A 93 5.02 8.99 -6.80
N SER A 94 4.75 10.11 -7.49
CA SER A 94 4.62 11.41 -6.83
C SER A 94 3.50 11.45 -5.80
N ALA A 95 2.37 10.80 -6.08
CA ALA A 95 1.24 10.68 -5.16
C ALA A 95 1.57 9.85 -3.90
N ALA A 96 2.64 9.04 -3.91
CA ALA A 96 3.08 8.29 -2.73
C ALA A 96 3.37 9.21 -1.55
N SER A 97 3.86 10.42 -1.83
CA SER A 97 4.21 11.45 -0.84
C SER A 97 3.07 12.40 -0.48
N ASP A 98 1.84 12.14 -0.95
CA ASP A 98 0.68 12.96 -0.61
C ASP A 98 0.45 12.96 0.93
N PRO A 99 0.20 14.11 1.57
CA PRO A 99 -0.01 14.19 3.01
C PRO A 99 -1.26 13.42 3.47
N ARG A 100 -2.24 13.21 2.59
CA ARG A 100 -3.47 12.49 2.89
C ARG A 100 -3.21 10.98 2.84
N TRP A 101 -3.38 10.33 3.98
CA TRP A 101 -3.08 8.90 4.12
C TRP A 101 -3.89 8.01 3.16
N ARG A 102 -5.14 8.39 2.83
CA ARG A 102 -5.97 7.64 1.87
C ARG A 102 -5.37 7.65 0.46
N ILE A 103 -4.77 8.75 0.02
CA ILE A 103 -4.09 8.81 -1.28
C ILE A 103 -2.89 7.86 -1.30
N ARG A 104 -2.16 7.76 -0.19
CA ARG A 104 -1.07 6.79 -0.05
C ARG A 104 -1.56 5.34 -0.08
N GLU A 105 -2.77 5.06 0.41
CA GLU A 105 -3.41 3.74 0.21
C GLU A 105 -3.80 3.51 -1.25
N ALA A 106 -4.34 4.53 -1.93
CA ALA A 106 -4.66 4.45 -3.36
C ALA A 106 -3.42 4.12 -4.20
N VAL A 107 -2.26 4.69 -3.86
CA VAL A 107 -0.98 4.38 -4.50
C VAL A 107 -0.59 2.91 -4.31
N ALA A 108 -0.69 2.39 -3.08
CA ALA A 108 -0.40 0.98 -2.83
C ALA A 108 -1.34 0.07 -3.65
N MET A 109 -2.64 0.38 -3.68
CA MET A 109 -3.63 -0.36 -4.47
C MET A 109 -3.39 -0.24 -5.98
N ALA A 110 -3.02 0.94 -6.48
CA ALA A 110 -2.67 1.17 -7.87
C ALA A 110 -1.48 0.28 -8.30
N MET A 111 -0.43 0.22 -7.47
CA MET A 111 0.72 -0.63 -7.73
C MET A 111 0.39 -2.13 -7.57
N GLN A 112 -0.56 -2.49 -6.71
CA GLN A 112 -1.06 -3.88 -6.63
C GLN A 112 -1.79 -4.30 -7.92
N LEU A 113 -2.53 -3.40 -8.57
CA LEU A 113 -3.13 -3.68 -9.88
C LEU A 113 -2.05 -3.93 -10.95
N LEU A 114 -0.95 -3.17 -10.92
CA LEU A 114 0.21 -3.46 -11.77
C LEU A 114 0.78 -4.85 -11.47
N GLY A 115 0.92 -5.23 -10.20
CA GLY A 115 1.40 -6.56 -9.81
C GLY A 115 0.54 -7.71 -10.32
N ASP A 116 -0.77 -7.50 -10.42
CA ASP A 116 -1.69 -8.50 -10.99
C ASP A 116 -1.45 -8.73 -12.48
N ALA A 117 -1.13 -7.67 -13.21
CA ALA A 117 -0.91 -7.72 -14.66
C ALA A 117 0.54 -8.10 -15.01
N ASP A 118 1.51 -7.54 -14.31
CA ASP A 118 2.94 -7.69 -14.56
C ASP A 118 3.74 -7.56 -13.25
N MET A 119 3.95 -8.71 -12.61
CA MET A 119 4.65 -8.79 -11.33
C MET A 119 6.13 -8.42 -11.42
N GLU A 120 6.80 -8.75 -12.52
CA GLU A 120 8.23 -8.45 -12.70
C GLU A 120 8.46 -6.94 -12.82
N LYS A 121 7.58 -6.26 -13.55
CA LYS A 121 7.57 -4.81 -13.64
C LYS A 121 7.25 -4.14 -12.32
N LEU A 122 6.26 -4.65 -11.57
CA LEU A 122 6.01 -4.17 -10.21
C LEU A 122 7.28 -4.24 -9.36
N ILE A 123 7.94 -5.40 -9.31
CA ILE A 123 9.16 -5.60 -8.52
C ILE A 123 10.25 -4.61 -8.96
N THR A 124 10.43 -4.41 -10.26
CA THR A 124 11.42 -3.47 -10.81
C THR A 124 11.19 -2.04 -10.31
N GLU A 125 9.95 -1.56 -10.35
CA GLU A 125 9.59 -0.24 -9.84
C GLU A 125 9.78 -0.14 -8.31
N LEU A 126 9.31 -1.15 -7.57
CA LEU A 126 9.35 -1.10 -6.11
C LEU A 126 10.78 -1.18 -5.54
N ILE A 127 11.72 -1.81 -6.25
CA ILE A 127 13.14 -1.73 -5.91
C ILE A 127 13.62 -0.28 -5.96
N GLN A 128 13.26 0.50 -6.98
CA GLN A 128 13.64 1.91 -7.06
C GLN A 128 12.94 2.76 -5.98
N TRP A 129 11.69 2.46 -5.66
CA TRP A 129 10.93 3.19 -4.64
C TRP A 129 11.45 2.89 -3.23
N SER A 130 12.00 1.71 -2.99
CA SER A 130 12.64 1.33 -1.74
C SER A 130 13.89 2.17 -1.41
N GLU A 131 14.47 2.84 -2.41
CA GLU A 131 15.58 3.78 -2.26
C GLU A 131 15.13 5.24 -2.08
N GLY A 132 13.85 5.51 -2.33
CA GLY A 132 13.29 6.85 -2.34
C GLY A 132 13.08 7.45 -0.95
N ASN A 133 12.22 8.47 -0.90
CA ASN A 133 11.84 9.08 0.37
C ASN A 133 11.03 8.10 1.25
N LEU A 134 10.81 8.47 2.51
CA LEU A 134 10.13 7.62 3.51
C LEU A 134 8.71 7.19 3.08
N TYR A 135 7.99 8.03 2.34
CA TYR A 135 6.66 7.69 1.81
C TYR A 135 6.73 6.74 0.62
N GLU A 136 7.68 6.91 -0.29
CA GLU A 136 7.94 5.97 -1.39
C GLU A 136 8.32 4.59 -0.87
N LYS A 137 9.20 4.52 0.15
CA LYS A 137 9.52 3.28 0.86
C LYS A 137 8.27 2.62 1.46
N ARG A 138 7.40 3.41 2.09
CA ARG A 138 6.14 2.91 2.65
C ARG A 138 5.24 2.36 1.55
N ALA A 139 5.14 3.06 0.42
CA ALA A 139 4.34 2.62 -0.72
C ALA A 139 4.88 1.31 -1.31
N ALA A 140 6.20 1.18 -1.45
CA ALA A 140 6.83 -0.06 -1.90
C ALA A 140 6.53 -1.25 -0.98
N ALA A 141 6.71 -1.07 0.33
CA ALA A 141 6.39 -2.12 1.31
C ALA A 141 4.91 -2.51 1.25
N ALA A 142 4.00 -1.52 1.24
CA ALA A 142 2.56 -1.77 1.25
C ALA A 142 2.04 -2.39 -0.07
N ALA A 143 2.61 -2.01 -1.21
CA ALA A 143 2.22 -2.54 -2.52
C ALA A 143 2.63 -4.01 -2.68
N ILE A 144 3.89 -4.36 -2.37
CA ILE A 144 4.36 -5.75 -2.53
C ILE A 144 3.78 -6.70 -1.47
N CYS A 145 3.44 -6.19 -0.28
CA CYS A 145 2.90 -6.98 0.83
C CYS A 145 1.38 -7.16 0.74
N GLU A 146 0.91 -7.60 -0.42
CA GLU A 146 -0.45 -7.99 -0.69
C GLU A 146 -0.51 -9.52 -0.89
N PRO A 147 -1.19 -10.28 -0.01
CA PRO A 147 -1.15 -11.74 -0.02
C PRO A 147 -1.38 -12.39 -1.40
N ARG A 148 -2.31 -11.86 -2.20
CA ARG A 148 -2.62 -12.45 -3.53
C ARG A 148 -1.47 -12.33 -4.54
N LEU A 149 -0.52 -11.42 -4.33
CA LEU A 149 0.66 -11.25 -5.18
C LEU A 149 1.80 -12.20 -4.81
N LEU A 150 1.79 -12.75 -3.59
CA LEU A 150 2.92 -13.53 -3.04
C LEU A 150 2.72 -15.05 -3.13
N MET A 151 1.81 -15.51 -4.00
CA MET A 151 1.48 -16.92 -4.15
C MET A 151 2.63 -17.77 -4.70
N LYS A 152 3.61 -17.17 -5.38
CA LYS A 152 4.81 -17.85 -5.86
C LYS A 152 6.01 -17.55 -4.95
N PRO A 153 6.83 -18.55 -4.59
CA PRO A 153 7.99 -18.35 -3.72
C PRO A 153 8.95 -17.25 -4.20
N GLN A 154 9.19 -17.11 -5.51
CA GLN A 154 10.08 -16.06 -6.01
C GLN A 154 9.60 -14.63 -5.69
N TYR A 155 8.29 -14.41 -5.63
CA TYR A 155 7.71 -13.09 -5.33
C TYR A 155 7.75 -12.81 -3.83
N ALA A 156 7.53 -13.82 -2.99
CA ALA A 156 7.76 -13.71 -1.56
C ALA A 156 9.24 -13.38 -1.26
N ILE A 157 10.20 -13.97 -1.99
CA ILE A 157 11.62 -13.64 -1.89
C ILE A 157 11.88 -12.17 -2.26
N ALA A 158 11.32 -11.69 -3.37
CA ALA A 158 11.47 -10.29 -3.77
C ALA A 158 10.90 -9.32 -2.71
N ALA A 159 9.73 -9.64 -2.15
CA ALA A 159 9.12 -8.87 -1.06
C ALA A 159 10.04 -8.82 0.17
N LEU A 160 10.61 -9.96 0.59
CA LEU A 160 11.56 -10.02 1.70
C LEU A 160 12.80 -9.14 1.45
N HIS A 161 13.38 -9.18 0.26
CA HIS A 161 14.55 -8.34 -0.07
C HIS A 161 14.22 -6.85 -0.03
N ILE A 162 13.05 -6.45 -0.56
CA ILE A 162 12.59 -5.04 -0.49
C ILE A 162 12.41 -4.63 0.97
N LEU A 163 11.79 -5.48 1.80
CA LEU A 163 11.58 -5.18 3.21
C LEU A 163 12.89 -5.11 4.01
N GLU A 164 13.86 -5.99 3.75
CA GLU A 164 15.19 -5.95 4.37
C GLU A 164 15.85 -4.60 4.06
N ARG A 165 15.90 -4.20 2.79
CA ARG A 165 16.49 -2.94 2.37
C ARG A 165 15.83 -1.71 3.01
N ILE A 166 14.51 -1.70 3.07
CA ILE A 166 13.78 -0.59 3.70
C ILE A 166 14.06 -0.58 5.21
N THR A 167 14.12 -1.75 5.85
CA THR A 167 14.40 -1.90 7.29
C THR A 167 15.82 -1.46 7.62
N GLU A 168 16.82 -1.79 6.80
CA GLU A 168 18.19 -1.28 6.91
C GLU A 168 18.23 0.26 6.93
N SER A 169 17.41 0.90 6.08
CA SER A 169 17.38 2.36 6.01
C SER A 169 16.81 3.03 7.27
N VAL A 170 16.11 2.30 8.14
CA VAL A 170 15.57 2.83 9.42
C VAL A 170 16.70 3.24 10.36
N GLU A 171 17.79 2.48 10.42
CA GLU A 171 18.91 2.74 11.34
C GLU A 171 19.56 4.10 11.07
N THR A 172 19.64 4.48 9.78
CA THR A 172 20.30 5.70 9.33
C THR A 172 19.38 6.94 9.31
N GLU A 173 18.07 6.76 9.54
CA GLU A 173 17.12 7.87 9.53
C GLU A 173 17.28 8.76 10.77
N LYS A 174 17.53 10.05 10.55
CA LYS A 174 17.80 11.03 11.60
C LYS A 174 16.51 11.65 12.14
N ASN A 175 15.53 11.94 11.28
CA ASN A 175 14.31 12.64 11.67
C ASN A 175 13.15 11.67 11.92
N ARG A 176 13.27 10.89 13.00
CA ARG A 176 12.29 9.84 13.35
C ARG A 176 10.99 10.33 13.97
N LYS A 177 10.86 11.65 14.19
CA LYS A 177 9.63 12.26 14.72
C LYS A 177 8.71 12.77 13.62
N ASN A 178 9.18 12.83 12.37
CA ASN A 178 8.35 13.30 11.27
C ASN A 178 7.24 12.29 10.91
N GLU A 179 6.17 12.79 10.31
CA GLU A 179 5.01 11.97 9.96
C GLU A 179 5.35 10.86 8.94
N ALA A 180 6.30 11.13 8.04
CA ALA A 180 6.72 10.19 7.02
C ALA A 180 7.41 8.94 7.62
N PHE A 181 8.28 9.13 8.61
CA PHE A 181 8.91 8.04 9.34
C PHE A 181 7.88 7.26 10.15
N ILE A 182 6.98 7.97 10.85
CA ILE A 182 5.90 7.31 11.62
C ILE A 182 5.03 6.46 10.69
N ALA A 183 4.70 6.96 9.50
CA ALA A 183 3.94 6.22 8.48
C ALA A 183 4.70 5.00 7.97
N LEU A 184 5.99 5.14 7.64
CA LEU A 184 6.85 4.04 7.22
C LEU A 184 6.97 2.96 8.30
N ARG A 185 7.32 3.35 9.52
CA ARG A 185 7.47 2.47 10.67
C ARG A 185 6.20 1.67 10.93
N LYS A 186 5.02 2.32 10.90
CA LYS A 186 3.73 1.63 11.03
C LYS A 186 3.47 0.66 9.87
N GLY A 187 3.78 1.06 8.63
CA GLY A 187 3.68 0.19 7.46
C GLY A 187 4.53 -1.07 7.60
N LEU A 188 5.80 -0.92 7.98
CA LEU A 188 6.72 -2.03 8.23
C LEU A 188 6.23 -2.93 9.38
N GLY A 189 5.61 -2.35 10.41
CA GLY A 189 4.95 -3.06 11.53
C GLY A 189 3.76 -3.96 11.13
N TYR A 190 3.45 -4.04 9.84
CA TYR A 190 2.46 -4.94 9.25
C TYR A 190 3.01 -5.75 8.06
N CYS A 191 3.84 -5.12 7.21
CA CYS A 191 4.26 -5.69 5.94
C CYS A 191 5.09 -6.99 6.09
N TRP A 192 6.03 -7.03 7.05
CA TRP A 192 6.84 -8.21 7.32
C TRP A 192 6.01 -9.47 7.55
N SER A 193 4.93 -9.37 8.32
CA SER A 193 4.06 -10.51 8.58
C SER A 193 3.42 -11.09 7.32
N VAL A 194 3.17 -10.28 6.28
CA VAL A 194 2.61 -10.75 5.01
C VAL A 194 3.66 -11.58 4.26
N ALA A 195 4.85 -11.03 4.08
CA ALA A 195 5.93 -11.71 3.36
C ALA A 195 6.40 -12.98 4.06
N VAL A 196 6.50 -12.96 5.40
CA VAL A 196 6.87 -14.13 6.20
C VAL A 196 5.81 -15.22 6.13
N ALA A 197 4.52 -14.87 6.20
CA ALA A 197 3.44 -15.86 6.06
C ALA A 197 3.40 -16.50 4.67
N ALA A 198 3.84 -15.78 3.63
CA ALA A 198 3.90 -16.30 2.26
C ALA A 198 5.07 -17.28 2.02
N LEU A 199 6.18 -17.13 2.74
CA LEU A 199 7.33 -18.06 2.66
C LEU A 199 7.99 -18.26 4.03
N PRO A 200 7.39 -19.08 4.91
CA PRO A 200 7.80 -19.18 6.32
C PRO A 200 9.28 -19.53 6.54
N ASP A 201 9.79 -20.55 5.84
CA ASP A 201 11.15 -21.08 6.06
C ASP A 201 12.25 -20.04 5.84
N LYS A 202 12.07 -19.15 4.85
CA LYS A 202 13.00 -18.06 4.58
C LYS A 202 12.63 -16.80 5.37
N GLY A 203 11.34 -16.48 5.42
CA GLY A 203 10.81 -15.29 6.08
C GLY A 203 11.17 -15.23 7.56
N LYS A 204 11.01 -16.34 8.29
CA LYS A 204 11.39 -16.40 9.71
C LYS A 204 12.87 -16.08 9.90
N LYS A 205 13.75 -16.69 9.11
CA LYS A 205 15.21 -16.44 9.16
C LYS A 205 15.55 -14.98 8.88
N CYS A 206 14.92 -14.37 7.88
CA CYS A 206 15.09 -12.94 7.60
C CYS A 206 14.64 -12.07 8.78
N MET A 207 13.48 -12.38 9.36
CA MET A 207 12.92 -11.62 10.49
C MET A 207 13.75 -11.78 11.77
N GLU A 208 14.29 -12.99 12.02
CA GLU A 208 15.15 -13.30 13.17
C GLU A 208 16.46 -12.51 13.18
N ARG A 209 17.05 -12.23 12.01
CA ARG A 209 18.23 -11.35 11.91
C ARG A 209 17.97 -9.96 12.51
N TRP A 210 16.74 -9.47 12.39
CA TRP A 210 16.36 -8.15 12.90
C TRP A 210 16.01 -8.15 14.39
N PHE A 211 15.75 -9.32 14.99
CA PHE A 211 15.45 -9.42 16.42
C PHE A 211 16.63 -9.01 17.31
N SER A 212 17.86 -9.22 16.84
CA SER A 212 19.09 -8.78 17.52
C SER A 212 19.43 -7.31 17.30
N SER A 213 18.62 -6.53 16.56
CA SER A 213 18.92 -5.11 16.34
C SER A 213 18.90 -4.33 17.65
N VAL A 214 19.89 -3.46 17.83
CA VAL A 214 19.94 -2.51 18.95
C VAL A 214 18.98 -1.34 18.75
N ASP A 215 18.49 -1.13 17.52
CA ASP A 215 17.59 -0.05 17.16
C ASP A 215 16.16 -0.32 17.69
N LYS A 216 15.67 0.60 18.52
CA LYS A 216 14.36 0.50 19.17
C LYS A 216 13.19 0.50 18.17
N ASP A 217 13.32 1.18 17.03
CA ASP A 217 12.26 1.28 16.03
C ASP A 217 12.19 -0.01 15.21
N ILE A 218 13.33 -0.61 14.89
CA ILE A 218 13.40 -1.95 14.28
C ILE A 218 12.83 -3.01 15.22
N ARG A 219 13.26 -3.04 16.50
CA ARG A 219 12.68 -3.97 17.48
C ARG A 219 11.17 -3.81 17.61
N TRP A 220 10.67 -2.57 17.60
CA TRP A 220 9.23 -2.31 17.61
C TRP A 220 8.55 -2.84 16.34
N ILE A 221 9.11 -2.58 15.15
CA ILE A 221 8.58 -3.09 13.87
C ILE A 221 8.44 -4.62 13.93
N MET A 222 9.48 -5.31 14.38
CA MET A 222 9.48 -6.76 14.50
C MET A 222 8.42 -7.26 15.48
N ARG A 223 8.37 -6.66 16.68
CA ARG A 223 7.37 -6.99 17.71
C ARG A 223 5.93 -6.78 17.24
N GLU A 224 5.66 -5.71 16.48
CA GLU A 224 4.32 -5.46 15.94
C GLU A 224 3.87 -6.50 14.92
N ASN A 225 4.81 -7.08 14.17
CA ASN A 225 4.52 -8.14 13.22
C ASN A 225 4.24 -9.49 13.90
N LEU A 226 4.93 -9.81 14.99
CA LEU A 226 4.68 -11.03 15.78
C LEU A 226 3.25 -11.09 16.34
N LYS A 227 2.62 -9.94 16.59
CA LYS A 227 1.22 -9.83 17.04
C LYS A 227 0.19 -10.13 15.95
N LYS A 228 0.57 -10.28 14.68
CA LYS A 228 -0.41 -10.44 13.59
C LYS A 228 -0.92 -11.87 13.56
N ASN A 229 -2.25 -12.02 13.49
CA ASN A 229 -2.94 -13.32 13.45
C ASN A 229 -2.37 -14.28 12.39
N ARG A 230 -1.87 -13.77 11.26
CA ARG A 230 -1.26 -14.60 10.23
C ARG A 230 0.00 -15.32 10.70
N LEU A 231 0.86 -14.68 11.49
CA LEU A 231 2.06 -15.33 12.03
C LEU A 231 1.72 -16.26 13.18
N MET A 232 0.81 -15.85 14.06
CA MET A 232 0.36 -16.71 15.17
C MET A 232 -0.32 -18.00 14.66
N ARG A 233 -1.08 -17.93 13.56
CA ARG A 233 -1.66 -19.12 12.92
C ARG A 233 -0.63 -19.97 12.16
N MET A 234 0.41 -19.32 11.61
CA MET A 234 1.49 -20.00 10.90
C MET A 234 2.37 -20.80 11.87
N ASP A 235 2.73 -20.22 13.02
CA ASP A 235 3.51 -20.87 14.07
C ASP A 235 3.41 -20.09 15.40
N SER A 236 2.50 -20.51 16.27
CA SER A 236 2.25 -19.85 17.56
C SER A 236 3.44 -19.95 18.51
N ASN A 237 4.12 -21.10 18.54
CA ASN A 237 5.26 -21.33 19.43
C ASN A 237 6.42 -20.39 19.09
N TRP A 238 6.70 -20.22 17.78
CA TRP A 238 7.72 -19.28 17.31
C TRP A 238 7.35 -17.83 17.62
N THR A 239 6.09 -17.42 17.40
CA THR A 239 5.67 -16.05 17.73
C THR A 239 5.72 -15.77 19.22
N ASP A 240 5.26 -16.70 20.05
CA ASP A 240 5.21 -16.53 21.51
C ASP A 240 6.62 -16.47 22.10
N PHE A 241 7.53 -17.34 21.66
CA PHE A 241 8.92 -17.31 22.08
C PHE A 241 9.54 -15.93 21.82
N TRP A 242 9.54 -15.48 20.57
CA TRP A 242 10.19 -14.21 20.21
C TRP A 242 9.46 -12.98 20.76
N PHE A 243 8.15 -13.02 20.92
CA PHE A 243 7.39 -11.92 21.53
C PHE A 243 7.80 -11.65 22.98
N HIS A 244 8.14 -12.70 23.74
CA HIS A 244 8.64 -12.57 25.11
C HIS A 244 10.15 -12.26 25.15
N SER A 245 10.94 -12.77 24.20
CA SER A 245 12.38 -12.49 24.13
C SER A 245 12.72 -11.06 23.70
N LEU A 246 11.82 -10.38 22.98
CA LEU A 246 11.98 -8.99 22.51
C LEU A 246 11.46 -7.93 23.51
N GLN A 247 11.27 -8.28 24.78
CA GLN A 247 10.87 -7.31 25.82
C GLN A 247 11.96 -6.27 26.11
#